data_AF-A0A933KTV3-F1
#
_entry.id   AF-A0A933KTV3-F1
#
_cell.length_a   1.000
_cell.length_b   1.000
_cell.length_c   1.000
_cell.angle_alpha   90.00
_cell.angle_beta   90.00
_cell.angle_gamma   90.00
#
_symmetry.space_group_name_H-M   'P 1'
#
loop_
_entity.id
_entity.type
_entity.pdbx_description
1 polymer ?
#
loop_
_entity_poly.entity_id
_entity_poly.type
_entity_poly.pdbx_seq_one_letter_code
_entity_poly.pdbx_strand_id
1 'polypeptide(L)'
;MYRSVRLYRIFVLAAAVVFSASAALTRAQAPGANAAAAALVEGQKTLPWAFPVAMPGVQREDDGKAKRLEGSTKEFTVPQINDQFAPPDWYPDEHPRLPEAVAHGRKPDVRACGLCHLMNGLGHPESSNIAGQSAGYILQQMMDFRTGARKNAAIMTVIAKPMTDAELKESADYFAGLPLKPWTRIVEARMVP
;
A
#
# COMPACT_ATOMS: atom_id res chain seq x y z
N MET A 1 -34.31 -39.29 66.21
CA MET A 1 -34.13 -38.21 65.22
C MET A 1 -33.54 -37.00 65.94
N TYR A 2 -32.59 -36.32 65.28
CA TYR A 2 -31.68 -35.25 65.78
C TYR A 2 -30.49 -35.67 66.66
N ARG A 3 -29.28 -35.67 66.08
CA ARG A 3 -28.17 -34.85 66.57
C ARG A 3 -27.00 -34.77 65.59
N SER A 4 -26.45 -33.58 65.54
CA SER A 4 -25.40 -33.00 64.70
C SER A 4 -24.03 -33.62 64.91
N VAL A 5 -23.17 -33.63 63.87
CA VAL A 5 -21.72 -33.51 64.05
C VAL A 5 -21.14 -32.63 62.92
N ARG A 6 -20.55 -31.50 63.33
CA ARG A 6 -19.69 -30.62 62.53
C ARG A 6 -18.41 -31.36 62.15
N LEU A 7 -17.94 -31.20 60.91
CA LEU A 7 -16.50 -31.27 60.64
C LEU A 7 -16.08 -30.08 59.78
N TYR A 8 -15.37 -29.18 60.46
CA TYR A 8 -14.42 -28.22 59.92
C TYR A 8 -13.52 -28.90 58.88
N ARG A 9 -13.42 -28.35 57.68
CA ARG A 9 -12.27 -28.59 56.79
C ARG A 9 -11.51 -27.29 56.60
N ILE A 10 -10.27 -27.38 57.06
CA ILE A 10 -9.22 -26.38 57.09
C ILE A 10 -8.93 -25.95 55.65
N PHE A 11 -9.05 -24.64 55.37
CA PHE A 11 -8.52 -24.03 54.16
C PHE A 11 -7.00 -23.94 54.31
N VAL A 12 -6.27 -24.86 53.69
CA VAL A 12 -4.82 -24.73 53.50
C VAL A 12 -4.60 -23.89 52.23
N LEU A 13 -4.13 -22.66 52.44
CA LEU A 13 -3.62 -21.75 51.40
C LEU A 13 -2.35 -22.36 50.80
N ALA A 14 -2.46 -22.94 49.60
CA ALA A 14 -1.30 -23.25 48.77
C ALA A 14 -1.03 -22.05 47.85
N ALA A 15 -0.12 -21.17 48.27
CA ALA A 15 0.43 -20.12 47.42
C ALA A 15 1.43 -20.74 46.42
N ALA A 16 0.93 -21.12 45.25
CA ALA A 16 1.79 -21.47 44.12
C ALA A 16 2.19 -20.18 43.40
N VAL A 17 3.42 -19.71 43.65
CA VAL A 17 4.06 -18.65 42.88
C VAL A 17 4.38 -19.22 41.49
N VAL A 18 3.50 -18.98 40.52
CA VAL A 18 3.74 -19.30 39.11
C VAL A 18 4.65 -18.21 38.55
N PHE A 19 5.94 -18.51 38.42
CA PHE A 19 6.86 -17.72 37.61
C PHE A 19 6.48 -17.92 36.13
N SER A 20 5.63 -17.04 35.60
CA SER A 20 5.35 -16.97 34.17
C SER A 20 6.56 -16.37 33.46
N ALA A 21 7.43 -17.23 32.93
CA ALA A 21 8.46 -16.86 31.97
C ALA A 21 7.78 -16.34 30.70
N SER A 22 7.78 -15.02 30.49
CA SER A 22 7.36 -14.41 29.24
C SER A 22 8.43 -14.68 28.18
N ALA A 23 8.30 -15.77 27.43
CA ALA A 23 9.00 -15.91 26.17
C ALA A 23 8.32 -14.96 25.17
N ALA A 24 8.91 -13.79 24.97
CA ALA A 24 8.55 -12.91 23.88
C ALA A 24 8.79 -13.66 22.57
N LEU A 25 7.71 -14.20 21.98
CA LEU A 25 7.70 -14.66 20.60
C LEU A 25 7.83 -13.43 19.71
N THR A 26 9.07 -13.09 19.36
CA THR A 26 9.36 -12.22 18.22
C THR A 26 8.78 -12.89 16.98
N ARG A 27 7.63 -12.39 16.53
CA ARG A 27 7.05 -12.77 15.24
C ARG A 27 8.04 -12.29 14.18
N ALA A 28 8.79 -13.21 13.60
CA ALA A 28 9.61 -12.92 12.43
C ALA A 28 8.69 -12.34 11.34
N GLN A 29 8.94 -11.10 10.95
CA GLN A 29 8.30 -10.48 9.80
C GLN A 29 8.55 -11.41 8.61
N ALA A 30 7.48 -11.89 7.95
CA ALA A 30 7.64 -12.60 6.69
C ALA A 30 8.44 -11.70 5.74
N PRO A 31 9.44 -12.23 4.99
CA PRO A 31 10.22 -11.43 4.08
C PRO A 31 9.27 -10.74 3.10
N GLY A 32 9.16 -9.41 3.22
CA GLY A 32 8.38 -8.59 2.31
C GLY A 32 8.94 -8.68 0.89
N ALA A 33 8.27 -7.99 -0.03
CA ALA A 33 8.60 -7.91 -1.46
C ALA A 33 10.10 -7.66 -1.80
N ASN A 34 10.90 -7.24 -0.82
CA ASN A 34 12.35 -7.09 -0.88
C ASN A 34 13.12 -8.40 -1.15
N ALA A 35 12.62 -9.56 -0.74
CA ALA A 35 13.32 -10.83 -1.02
C ALA A 35 13.24 -11.23 -2.50
N ALA A 36 12.12 -10.94 -3.16
CA ALA A 36 11.98 -11.13 -4.60
C ALA A 36 12.81 -10.10 -5.40
N ALA A 37 12.94 -8.87 -4.89
CA ALA A 37 13.83 -7.86 -5.46
C ALA A 37 15.31 -8.25 -5.33
N ALA A 38 15.73 -8.84 -4.20
CA ALA A 38 17.10 -9.32 -4.01
C ALA A 38 17.46 -10.46 -4.98
N ALA A 39 16.53 -11.38 -5.26
CA ALA A 39 16.75 -12.49 -6.19
C ALA A 39 16.91 -12.02 -7.66
N LEU A 40 16.34 -10.88 -8.05
CA LEU A 40 16.53 -10.28 -9.37
C LEU A 40 17.92 -9.65 -9.53
N VAL A 41 18.51 -9.19 -8.42
CA VAL A 41 19.84 -8.56 -8.38
C VAL A 41 20.97 -9.59 -8.47
N GLU A 42 20.80 -10.79 -7.90
CA GLU A 42 21.83 -11.83 -7.84
C GLU A 42 22.23 -12.38 -9.23
N GLY A 43 21.31 -12.36 -10.20
CA GLY A 43 21.53 -12.89 -11.56
C GLY A 43 21.90 -11.85 -12.62
N GLN A 44 21.71 -10.56 -12.33
CA GLN A 44 22.09 -9.48 -13.22
C GLN A 44 23.47 -8.98 -12.81
N LYS A 45 24.45 -9.01 -13.72
CA LYS A 45 25.67 -8.21 -13.56
C LYS A 45 25.21 -6.76 -13.42
N THR A 46 25.12 -6.27 -12.19
CA THR A 46 24.64 -4.92 -11.93
C THR A 46 25.62 -3.98 -12.62
N LEU A 47 25.09 -3.04 -13.39
CA LEU A 47 25.86 -1.94 -13.96
C LEU A 47 25.74 -0.78 -12.98
N PRO A 48 26.62 -0.67 -11.96
CA PRO A 48 26.48 0.34 -10.91
C PRO A 48 26.57 1.77 -11.44
N TRP A 49 27.14 1.95 -12.64
CA TRP A 49 27.17 3.23 -13.35
C TRP A 49 25.84 3.58 -14.03
N ALA A 50 25.01 2.59 -14.35
CA ALA A 50 23.77 2.76 -15.11
C ALA A 50 22.53 2.82 -14.20
N PHE A 51 22.56 2.12 -13.06
CA PHE A 51 21.44 2.04 -12.13
C PHE A 51 21.90 2.36 -10.71
N PRO A 52 21.26 3.32 -10.01
CA PRO A 52 21.52 3.51 -8.59
C PRO A 52 21.03 2.27 -7.85
N VAL A 53 21.96 1.38 -7.49
CA VAL A 53 21.68 0.32 -6.55
C VAL A 53 21.45 0.96 -5.19
N ALA A 54 20.36 0.61 -4.52
CA ALA A 54 20.17 1.00 -3.13
C ALA A 54 21.40 0.51 -2.35
N MET A 55 22.19 1.45 -1.84
CA MET A 55 23.43 1.13 -1.12
C MET A 55 23.06 0.24 0.08
N PRO A 56 23.58 -1.00 0.16
CA PRO A 56 23.28 -1.88 1.28
C PRO A 56 23.63 -1.18 2.60
N GLY A 57 22.68 -1.09 3.52
CA GLY A 57 22.88 -0.47 4.83
C GLY A 57 22.65 1.05 4.89
N VAL A 58 22.40 1.74 3.77
CA VAL A 58 21.96 3.14 3.79
C VAL A 58 20.45 3.17 3.99
N GLN A 59 20.02 3.39 5.22
CA GLN A 59 18.62 3.76 5.48
C GLN A 59 18.48 5.26 5.19
N ARG A 60 17.45 5.62 4.43
CA ARG A 60 17.11 7.03 4.23
C ARG A 60 16.78 7.62 5.60
N GLU A 61 17.55 8.62 6.04
CA GLU A 61 17.31 9.21 7.36
C GLU A 61 15.89 9.80 7.42
N ASP A 62 15.15 9.40 8.45
CA ASP A 62 13.90 10.04 8.84
C ASP A 62 14.20 11.03 9.95
N ASP A 63 14.11 12.33 9.63
CA ASP A 63 14.28 13.40 10.61
C ASP A 63 13.07 13.55 11.55
N GLY A 64 12.03 12.71 11.37
CA GLY A 64 10.78 12.74 12.13
C GLY A 64 9.92 13.96 11.85
N LYS A 65 10.34 14.85 10.93
CA LYS A 65 9.64 16.09 10.62
C LYS A 65 8.64 15.86 9.50
N ALA A 66 7.47 16.48 9.65
CA ALA A 66 6.49 16.49 8.58
C ALA A 66 7.06 17.25 7.37
N LYS A 67 6.87 16.67 6.18
CA LYS A 67 7.20 17.28 4.90
C LYS A 67 5.95 17.93 4.34
N ARG A 68 6.10 19.06 3.64
CA ARG A 68 5.05 19.76 2.91
C ARG A 68 5.54 20.03 1.50
N LEU A 69 4.68 19.79 0.51
CA LEU A 69 4.94 20.17 -0.88
C LEU A 69 4.51 21.60 -1.15
N GLU A 70 5.13 22.24 -2.14
CA GLU A 70 4.75 23.57 -2.59
C GLU A 70 3.28 23.58 -3.09
N GLY A 71 2.47 24.52 -2.59
CA GLY A 71 1.05 24.59 -2.92
C GLY A 71 0.14 23.63 -2.14
N SER A 72 0.70 22.69 -1.36
CA SER A 72 -0.08 21.79 -0.52
C SER A 72 -0.40 22.42 0.84
N THR A 73 -1.63 22.24 1.32
CA THR A 73 -2.04 22.57 2.70
C THR A 73 -1.77 21.43 3.69
N LYS A 74 -1.25 20.29 3.22
CA LYS A 74 -1.03 19.07 4.00
C LYS A 74 0.44 18.89 4.37
N GLU A 75 0.65 18.24 5.50
CA GLU A 75 1.99 17.84 5.96
C GLU A 75 1.96 16.37 6.36
N PHE A 76 2.97 15.60 5.95
CA PHE A 76 3.07 14.18 6.25
C PHE A 76 4.47 13.82 6.71
N THR A 77 4.57 12.98 7.73
CA THR A 77 5.83 12.38 8.19
C THR A 77 6.29 11.27 7.24
N VAL A 78 7.58 10.91 7.26
CA VAL A 78 8.11 9.84 6.39
C VAL A 78 7.35 8.50 6.57
N PRO A 79 6.94 8.07 7.78
CA PRO A 79 6.13 6.86 7.94
C PRO A 79 4.76 6.97 7.27
N GLN A 80 4.11 8.14 7.34
CA GLN A 80 2.83 8.38 6.67
C GLN A 80 3.00 8.35 5.14
N ILE A 81 4.08 8.95 4.64
CA ILE A 81 4.40 8.95 3.21
C ILE A 81 4.62 7.53 2.68
N ASN A 82 5.18 6.66 3.51
CA ASN A 82 5.50 5.27 3.15
C ASN A 82 4.33 4.29 3.42
N ASP A 83 3.16 4.75 3.90
CA ASP A 83 2.02 3.85 4.13
C ASP A 83 1.39 3.42 2.80
N GLN A 84 1.47 2.12 2.51
CA GLN A 84 0.94 1.52 1.27
C GLN A 84 -0.60 1.43 1.24
N PHE A 85 -1.24 1.63 2.38
CA PHE A 85 -2.69 1.60 2.58
C PHE A 85 -3.22 2.96 3.03
N ALA A 86 -2.40 4.01 2.98
CA ALA A 86 -2.83 5.38 3.19
C ALA A 86 -1.84 6.33 2.49
N PRO A 87 -1.64 6.20 1.17
CA PRO A 87 -0.76 7.09 0.43
C PRO A 87 -1.15 8.56 0.71
N PRO A 88 -0.16 9.45 0.93
CA PRO A 88 -0.43 10.83 1.29
C PRO A 88 -1.15 11.56 0.15
N ASP A 89 -2.35 12.06 0.45
CA ASP A 89 -3.06 12.99 -0.41
C ASP A 89 -2.52 14.41 -0.19
N TRP A 90 -1.56 14.79 -1.04
CA TRP A 90 -0.95 16.11 -0.99
C TRP A 90 -1.89 17.23 -1.44
N TYR A 91 -2.88 16.94 -2.29
CA TYR A 91 -3.71 17.96 -2.93
C TYR A 91 -5.18 17.52 -2.97
N PRO A 92 -5.86 17.48 -1.81
CA PRO A 92 -7.25 17.00 -1.71
C PRO A 92 -8.24 17.82 -2.52
N ASP A 93 -7.91 19.08 -2.82
CA ASP A 93 -8.75 19.99 -3.58
C ASP A 93 -8.64 19.79 -5.11
N GLU A 94 -7.69 18.96 -5.57
CA GLU A 94 -7.45 18.71 -7.02
C GLU A 94 -8.24 17.53 -7.60
N HIS A 95 -9.03 16.83 -6.78
CA HIS A 95 -9.81 15.69 -7.22
C HIS A 95 -11.16 15.60 -6.49
N PRO A 96 -12.17 14.89 -7.05
CA PRO A 96 -13.41 14.63 -6.34
C PRO A 96 -13.18 13.74 -5.11
N ARG A 97 -14.24 13.52 -4.32
CA ARG A 97 -14.19 12.65 -3.15
C ARG A 97 -13.59 11.28 -3.50
N LEU A 98 -12.53 10.91 -2.78
CA LEU A 98 -11.87 9.62 -2.95
C LEU A 98 -12.74 8.46 -2.46
N PRO A 99 -12.86 7.38 -3.25
CA PRO A 99 -13.27 6.07 -2.78
C PRO A 99 -12.32 5.48 -1.73
N GLU A 100 -12.84 4.63 -0.84
CA GLU A 100 -12.01 3.98 0.19
C GLU A 100 -10.95 3.06 -0.43
N ALA A 101 -11.29 2.33 -1.50
CA ALA A 101 -10.33 1.49 -2.21
C ALA A 101 -9.18 2.29 -2.85
N VAL A 102 -9.44 3.53 -3.26
CA VAL A 102 -8.44 4.42 -3.87
C VAL A 102 -7.57 5.07 -2.80
N ALA A 103 -8.18 5.53 -1.70
CA ALA A 103 -7.49 6.21 -0.60
C ALA A 103 -6.73 5.26 0.31
N HIS A 104 -7.33 4.11 0.67
CA HIS A 104 -6.79 3.23 1.71
C HIS A 104 -6.68 1.75 1.29
N GLY A 105 -7.39 1.34 0.26
CA GLY A 105 -7.47 -0.07 -0.11
C GLY A 105 -8.15 -0.89 1.01
N ARG A 106 -7.73 -2.15 1.18
CA ARG A 106 -8.20 -3.04 2.25
C ARG A 106 -7.06 -3.94 2.73
N LYS A 107 -6.61 -3.71 3.96
CA LYS A 107 -5.56 -4.50 4.61
C LYS A 107 -5.96 -5.98 4.76
N PRO A 108 -5.02 -6.92 4.67
CA PRO A 108 -3.61 -6.75 4.26
C PRO A 108 -3.38 -6.92 2.74
N ASP A 109 -4.42 -7.27 1.98
CA ASP A 109 -4.24 -7.85 0.64
C ASP A 109 -4.41 -6.83 -0.50
N VAL A 110 -5.17 -5.76 -0.28
CA VAL A 110 -5.49 -4.74 -1.29
C VAL A 110 -4.82 -3.43 -0.91
N ARG A 111 -3.73 -3.08 -1.61
CA ARG A 111 -3.11 -1.76 -1.49
C ARG A 111 -4.00 -0.67 -2.10
N ALA A 112 -3.88 0.54 -1.60
CA ALA A 112 -4.60 1.69 -2.12
C ALA A 112 -4.25 1.94 -3.60
N CYS A 113 -5.24 2.18 -4.46
CA CYS A 113 -4.98 2.45 -5.88
C CYS A 113 -4.15 3.73 -6.07
N GLY A 114 -4.39 4.73 -5.22
CA GLY A 114 -3.67 6.01 -5.21
C GLY A 114 -2.17 5.88 -4.93
N LEU A 115 -1.71 4.75 -4.39
CA LEU A 115 -0.29 4.51 -4.15
C LEU A 115 0.53 4.54 -5.44
N CYS A 116 0.00 3.96 -6.51
CA CYS A 116 0.70 3.85 -7.79
C CYS A 116 0.08 4.76 -8.86
N HIS A 117 -1.24 4.84 -8.90
CA HIS A 117 -1.97 5.63 -9.90
C HIS A 117 -2.18 7.09 -9.50
N LEU A 118 -1.80 7.48 -8.27
CA LEU A 118 -2.06 8.79 -7.68
C LEU A 118 -3.57 9.11 -7.59
N MET A 119 -3.93 10.07 -6.74
CA MET A 119 -5.32 10.47 -6.56
C MET A 119 -5.90 11.09 -7.83
N ASN A 120 -5.05 11.70 -8.66
CA ASN A 120 -5.43 12.28 -9.95
C ASN A 120 -5.41 11.29 -11.14
N GLY A 121 -5.06 10.02 -10.91
CA GLY A 121 -5.06 8.97 -11.94
C GLY A 121 -3.93 9.03 -12.96
N LEU A 122 -3.01 10.01 -12.88
CA LEU A 122 -1.90 10.15 -13.83
C LEU A 122 -0.79 9.10 -13.61
N GLY A 123 -0.68 8.62 -12.37
CA GLY A 123 0.31 7.64 -11.96
C GLY A 123 1.75 8.16 -11.86
N HIS A 124 2.58 7.40 -11.15
CA HIS A 124 4.03 7.52 -11.22
C HIS A 124 4.57 7.07 -12.59
N PRO A 125 5.82 7.39 -12.97
CA PRO A 125 6.38 7.01 -14.28
C PRO A 125 6.34 5.51 -14.60
N GLU A 126 6.39 4.65 -13.58
CA GLU A 126 6.28 3.19 -13.70
C GLU A 126 4.83 2.68 -13.77
N SER A 127 3.85 3.56 -13.55
CA SER A 127 2.43 3.27 -13.53
C SER A 127 1.74 3.81 -14.77
N SER A 128 0.66 3.15 -15.20
CA SER A 128 -0.14 3.64 -16.32
C SER A 128 -1.04 4.80 -15.87
N ASN A 129 -1.16 5.81 -16.73
CA ASN A 129 -2.20 6.84 -16.60
C ASN A 129 -3.57 6.23 -16.90
N ILE A 130 -4.47 6.32 -15.92
CA ILE A 130 -5.84 5.80 -15.98
C ILE A 130 -6.90 6.90 -15.81
N ALA A 131 -6.48 8.16 -15.68
CA ALA A 131 -7.39 9.30 -15.59
C ALA A 131 -8.22 9.44 -16.88
N GLY A 132 -9.53 9.52 -16.74
CA GLY A 132 -10.46 9.71 -17.86
C GLY A 132 -10.62 8.48 -18.78
N GLN A 133 -10.03 7.34 -18.43
CA GLN A 133 -10.30 6.09 -19.15
C GLN A 133 -11.70 5.59 -18.83
N SER A 134 -12.39 4.98 -19.81
CA SER A 134 -13.76 4.52 -19.57
C SER A 134 -13.84 3.50 -18.42
N ALA A 135 -14.88 3.60 -17.58
CA ALA A 135 -15.06 2.70 -16.45
C ALA A 135 -15.12 1.23 -16.90
N GLY A 136 -15.77 0.95 -18.04
CA GLY A 136 -15.82 -0.38 -18.63
C GLY A 136 -14.44 -0.93 -19.03
N TYR A 137 -13.57 -0.07 -19.58
CA TYR A 137 -12.20 -0.48 -19.89
C TYR A 137 -11.42 -0.81 -18.62
N ILE A 138 -11.46 0.07 -17.60
CA ILE A 138 -10.76 -0.15 -16.32
C ILE A 138 -11.22 -1.46 -15.66
N LEU A 139 -12.54 -1.68 -15.60
CA LEU A 139 -13.13 -2.91 -15.08
C LEU A 139 -12.64 -4.13 -15.84
N GLN A 140 -12.68 -4.11 -17.17
CA GLN A 140 -12.21 -5.22 -17.99
C GLN A 140 -10.73 -5.53 -17.72
N GLN A 141 -9.88 -4.51 -17.63
CA GLN A 141 -8.46 -4.74 -17.34
C GLN A 141 -8.26 -5.38 -15.97
N MET A 142 -8.99 -4.94 -14.95
CA MET A 142 -8.93 -5.55 -13.62
C MET A 142 -9.45 -6.98 -13.60
N MET A 143 -10.50 -7.29 -14.37
CA MET A 143 -10.99 -8.65 -14.57
C MET A 143 -9.94 -9.55 -15.25
N ASP A 144 -9.26 -9.04 -16.28
CA ASP A 144 -8.23 -9.77 -16.99
C ASP A 144 -7.01 -10.03 -16.10
N PHE A 145 -6.65 -9.08 -15.23
CA PHE A 145 -5.61 -9.29 -14.22
C PHE A 145 -6.04 -10.30 -13.15
N ARG A 146 -7.28 -10.24 -12.67
CA ARG A 146 -7.85 -11.14 -11.67
C ARG A 146 -7.87 -12.59 -12.14
N THR A 147 -8.27 -12.81 -13.41
CA THR A 147 -8.31 -14.13 -14.05
C THR A 147 -6.95 -14.60 -14.56
N GLY A 148 -5.98 -13.70 -14.69
CA GLY A 148 -4.66 -13.99 -15.25
C GLY A 148 -4.63 -14.04 -16.79
N ALA A 149 -5.71 -13.60 -17.46
CA ALA A 149 -5.74 -13.39 -18.90
C ALA A 149 -4.72 -12.33 -19.33
N ARG A 150 -4.56 -11.26 -18.52
CA ARG A 150 -3.53 -10.23 -18.70
C ARG A 150 -2.36 -10.48 -17.75
N LYS A 151 -1.14 -10.55 -18.32
CA LYS A 151 0.09 -10.99 -17.60
C LYS A 151 1.22 -9.96 -17.60
N ASN A 152 1.04 -8.81 -18.25
CA ASN A 152 2.08 -7.80 -18.40
C ASN A 152 2.29 -6.92 -17.14
N ALA A 153 1.52 -7.13 -16.07
CA ALA A 153 1.68 -6.40 -14.81
C ALA A 153 1.34 -7.32 -13.61
N ALA A 154 2.33 -8.09 -13.16
CA ALA A 154 2.17 -9.07 -12.08
C ALA A 154 1.64 -8.44 -10.77
N ILE A 155 2.03 -7.19 -10.49
CA ILE A 155 1.57 -6.47 -9.30
C ILE A 155 0.06 -6.22 -9.31
N MET A 156 -0.52 -5.88 -10.47
CA MET A 156 -1.96 -5.67 -10.60
C MET A 156 -2.73 -6.98 -10.50
N THR A 157 -2.17 -8.10 -10.95
CA THR A 157 -2.74 -9.44 -10.70
C THR A 157 -2.81 -9.76 -9.20
N VAL A 158 -1.79 -9.42 -8.42
CA VAL A 158 -1.79 -9.62 -6.96
C VAL A 158 -2.88 -8.79 -6.29
N ILE A 159 -3.01 -7.52 -6.70
CA ILE A 159 -4.00 -6.59 -6.12
C ILE A 159 -5.43 -6.97 -6.55
N ALA A 160 -5.65 -7.35 -7.81
CA ALA A 160 -6.99 -7.61 -8.35
C ALA A 160 -7.65 -8.88 -7.78
N LYS A 161 -6.86 -9.89 -7.42
CA LYS A 161 -7.37 -11.18 -6.90
C LYS A 161 -8.26 -11.07 -5.65
N PRO A 162 -7.84 -10.38 -4.58
CA PRO A 162 -8.64 -10.24 -3.36
C PRO A 162 -9.73 -9.16 -3.42
N MET A 163 -9.80 -8.35 -4.49
CA MET A 163 -10.77 -7.26 -4.61
C MET A 163 -12.18 -7.76 -4.89
N THR A 164 -13.14 -7.12 -4.23
CA THR A 164 -14.57 -7.28 -4.49
C THR A 164 -14.98 -6.51 -5.74
N ASP A 165 -16.09 -6.94 -6.37
CA ASP A 165 -16.62 -6.25 -7.56
C ASP A 165 -17.06 -4.81 -7.25
N ALA A 166 -17.50 -4.55 -6.01
CA ALA A 166 -17.86 -3.21 -5.54
C ALA A 166 -16.63 -2.30 -5.46
N GLU A 167 -15.52 -2.76 -4.86
CA GLU A 167 -14.25 -2.01 -4.80
C GLU A 167 -13.73 -1.70 -6.21
N LEU A 168 -13.80 -2.67 -7.13
CA LEU A 168 -13.40 -2.49 -8.53
C LEU A 168 -14.28 -1.46 -9.24
N LYS A 169 -15.59 -1.56 -9.07
CA LYS A 169 -16.54 -0.64 -9.70
C LYS A 169 -16.39 0.79 -9.18
N GLU A 170 -16.31 0.98 -7.86
CA GLU A 170 -16.16 2.31 -7.27
C GLU A 170 -14.85 2.97 -7.73
N SER A 171 -13.75 2.20 -7.77
CA SER A 171 -12.46 2.69 -8.26
C SER A 171 -12.50 3.03 -9.75
N ALA A 172 -13.12 2.19 -10.58
CA ALA A 172 -13.25 2.41 -12.01
C ALA A 172 -14.09 3.65 -12.33
N ASP A 173 -15.23 3.82 -11.64
CA ASP A 173 -16.09 4.99 -11.80
C ASP A 173 -15.35 6.29 -11.39
N TYR A 174 -14.57 6.24 -10.30
CA TYR A 174 -13.76 7.38 -9.86
C TYR A 174 -12.75 7.81 -10.92
N PHE A 175 -11.88 6.90 -11.37
CA PHE A 175 -10.83 7.23 -12.34
C PHE A 175 -11.40 7.63 -13.70
N ALA A 176 -12.54 7.05 -14.10
CA ALA A 176 -13.24 7.44 -15.31
C ALA A 176 -13.84 8.85 -15.25
N GLY A 177 -14.19 9.32 -14.05
CA GLY A 177 -14.69 10.67 -13.82
C GLY A 177 -13.59 11.74 -13.78
N LEU A 178 -12.31 11.36 -13.76
CA LEU A 178 -11.21 12.32 -13.71
C LEU A 178 -10.93 12.96 -15.07
N PRO A 179 -10.57 14.25 -15.11
CA PRO A 179 -10.14 14.89 -16.35
C PRO A 179 -8.78 14.35 -16.79
N LEU A 180 -8.65 14.01 -18.07
CA LEU A 180 -7.35 13.72 -18.67
C LEU A 180 -6.53 15.01 -18.78
N LYS A 181 -5.51 15.17 -17.94
CA LYS A 181 -4.55 16.27 -18.04
C LYS A 181 -3.38 15.85 -18.96
N PRO A 182 -3.16 16.50 -20.11
CA PRO A 182 -1.99 16.22 -20.93
C PRO A 182 -0.72 16.69 -20.21
N TRP A 183 0.26 15.79 -20.04
CA TRP A 183 1.55 16.13 -19.44
C TRP A 183 2.45 16.90 -20.42
N THR A 184 2.33 16.60 -21.72
CA THR A 184 3.19 17.17 -22.75
C THR A 184 2.47 18.30 -23.47
N ARG A 185 3.06 19.50 -23.43
CA ARG A 185 2.69 20.62 -24.31
C ARG A 185 3.62 20.61 -25.51
N ILE A 186 3.11 20.26 -26.67
CA ILE A 186 3.86 20.35 -27.92
C ILE A 186 3.95 21.84 -28.29
N VAL A 187 5.17 22.36 -28.38
CA VAL A 187 5.45 23.71 -28.85
C VAL A 187 6.18 23.58 -30.18
N GLU A 188 5.44 23.80 -31.27
CA GLU A 188 6.03 23.84 -32.60
C GLU A 188 6.95 25.06 -32.70
N ALA A 189 8.25 24.82 -32.86
CA ALA A 189 9.24 25.85 -33.11
C ALA A 189 9.69 25.76 -34.57
N ARG A 190 9.87 26.91 -35.23
CA ARG A 190 10.30 26.96 -36.65
C ARG A 190 11.73 26.42 -36.84
N MET A 191 12.54 26.43 -35.78
CA MET A 191 13.90 25.90 -35.71
C MET A 191 14.09 25.24 -34.33
N VAL A 192 14.83 24.12 -34.28
CA VAL A 192 15.23 23.47 -33.02
C VAL A 192 16.28 24.34 -32.32
N PRO A 193 16.17 24.61 -31.01
CA PRO A 193 17.17 25.38 -30.26
C PRO A 193 18.56 24.76 -30.24
#